data_AF-A0A920VVA6-F1
#
_entry.id   AF-A0A920VVA6-F1
#
_cell.length_a   1.000
_cell.length_b   1.000
_cell.length_c   1.000
_cell.angle_alpha   90.00
_cell.angle_beta   90.00
_cell.angle_gamma   90.00
#
_symmetry.space_group_name_H-M   'P 1'
#
loop_
_entity.id
_entity.type
_entity.pdbx_description
1 polymer ?
#
loop_
_entity_poly.entity_id
_entity_poly.type
_entity_poly.pdbx_seq_one_letter_code
_entity_poly.pdbx_strand_id
1 'polypeptide(L)' 'MVRQVVLDTETTGIDFKSGHRVIEIGCVEIINRKFTGSEYQTYLNPDRDIEKVQLKCMALL' A
#
# COMPACT_ATOMS: atom_id res chain seq x y z
N MET A 1 20.28 -10.49 -14.36
CA MET A 1 19.17 -10.83 -13.43
C MET A 1 18.27 -9.61 -13.32
N VAL A 2 16.96 -9.78 -13.41
CA VAL A 2 16.00 -8.68 -13.28
C VAL A 2 15.30 -8.81 -11.93
N ARG A 3 15.46 -7.79 -11.09
CA ARG A 3 14.76 -7.61 -9.81
C ARG A 3 13.62 -6.62 -10.01
N GLN A 4 12.44 -6.97 -9.53
CA GLN A 4 11.24 -6.15 -9.58
C GLN A 4 10.66 -6.09 -8.16
N VAL A 5 10.08 -4.94 -7.83
CA VAL A 5 9.28 -4.77 -6.61
C VAL A 5 7.88 -4.40 -7.08
N VAL A 6 6.90 -5.21 -6.68
CA VAL A 6 5.49 -4.88 -6.91
C VAL A 6 5.01 -4.17 -5.66
N LEU A 7 4.42 -2.99 -5.86
CA LEU A 7 3.97 -2.09 -4.82
C LEU A 7 2.46 -1.96 -4.92
N ASP A 8 1.79 -2.07 -3.78
CA ASP A 8 0.40 -1.69 -3.59
C ASP A 8 0.31 -0.66 -2.45
N THR A 9 -0.59 0.30 -2.59
CA THR A 9 -0.75 1.38 -1.61
C THR A 9 -2.21 1.64 -1.33
N GLU A 10 -2.57 1.68 -0.06
CA GLU A 10 -3.89 2.12 0.36
C GLU A 10 -3.87 3.60 0.72
N THR A 11 -4.97 4.28 0.41
CA THR A 11 -5.07 5.73 0.59
C THR A 11 -6.39 6.11 1.24
N THR A 12 -6.41 7.26 1.91
CA THR A 12 -7.66 7.87 2.41
C THR A 12 -8.64 8.28 1.29
N GLY A 13 -8.27 8.15 0.02
CA GLY A 13 -9.07 8.53 -1.15
C GLY A 13 -8.21 8.79 -2.41
N ILE A 14 -8.86 9.04 -3.55
CA ILE A 14 -8.24 8.93 -4.87
C ILE A 14 -7.34 10.13 -5.23
N ASP A 15 -7.74 11.36 -4.88
CA ASP A 15 -7.05 12.57 -5.34
C ASP A 15 -6.11 13.19 -4.29
N PHE A 16 -4.81 13.18 -4.56
CA PHE A 16 -3.81 13.78 -3.66
C PHE A 16 -4.01 15.29 -3.49
N LYS A 17 -4.53 15.99 -4.52
CA LYS A 17 -4.75 17.45 -4.46
C LYS A 17 -5.87 17.82 -3.49
N SER A 18 -6.83 16.92 -3.31
CA SER A 18 -7.91 17.03 -2.32
C SER A 18 -7.45 16.69 -0.89
N GLY A 19 -6.14 16.50 -0.66
CA GLY A 19 -5.59 16.26 0.68
C GLY A 19 -5.64 14.80 1.13
N HIS A 20 -5.90 13.86 0.22
CA HIS A 20 -5.77 12.44 0.53
C HIS A 20 -4.30 12.04 0.73
N ARG A 21 -4.08 11.08 1.61
CA ARG A 21 -2.78 10.54 2.01
C ARG A 21 -2.76 9.02 1.91
N VAL A 22 -1.56 8.48 1.73
CA VAL A 22 -1.28 7.04 1.86
C VAL A 22 -1.39 6.64 3.33
N ILE A 23 -2.00 5.50 3.59
CA ILE A 23 -2.18 4.92 4.93
C ILE A 23 -1.51 3.56 5.08
N GLU A 24 -1.18 2.91 3.97
CA GLU A 24 -0.49 1.62 3.96
C GLU A 24 0.41 1.50 2.72
N ILE A 25 1.54 0.83 2.89
CA ILE A 25 2.45 0.43 1.82
C ILE A 25 2.69 -1.08 1.94
N GLY A 26 2.34 -1.82 0.89
CA GLY A 26 2.63 -3.25 0.74
C GLY A 26 3.56 -3.50 -0.45
N CYS A 27 4.61 -4.28 -0.25
CA CYS A 27 5.60 -4.59 -1.28
C CYS A 27 5.95 -6.07 -1.29
N VAL A 28 6.08 -6.64 -2.48
CA VAL A 28 6.65 -7.98 -2.67
C VAL A 28 7.80 -7.95 -3.69
N GLU A 29 8.86 -8.71 -3.42
CA GLU A 29 10.01 -8.80 -4.32
C GLU A 29 9.92 -10.00 -5.26
N ILE A 30 10.18 -9.73 -6.54
CA ILE A 30 10.24 -10.71 -7.62
C ILE A 30 11.63 -10.68 -8.26
N ILE A 31 12.28 -11.84 -8.35
CA ILE A 31 13.54 -12.02 -9.08
C ILE A 31 13.33 -13.08 -10.16
N ASN A 32 13.68 -12.75 -11.40
CA ASN A 32 13.52 -13.64 -12.56
C ASN A 32 12.11 -14.26 -12.65
N ARG A 33 11.07 -13.43 -12.44
CA ARG A 33 9.64 -13.81 -12.48
C ARG A 33 9.22 -14.81 -11.40
N LYS A 34 9.99 -14.97 -10.32
CA LYS A 34 9.62 -15.75 -9.13
C LYS A 34 9.54 -14.85 -7.90
N PHE A 35 8.50 -15.04 -7.10
CA PHE A 35 8.42 -14.45 -5.76
C PHE A 35 9.58 -14.95 -4.91
N THR A 36 10.19 -14.03 -4.19
CA THR A 36 11.33 -14.34 -3.30
C THR A 36 10.89 -14.65 -1.87
N GLY A 37 9.64 -14.32 -1.51
CA GLY A 37 9.14 -14.35 -0.14
C GLY A 37 9.60 -13.15 0.70
N SER A 38 10.38 -12.23 0.12
CA SER A 38 10.67 -10.95 0.78
C SER A 38 9.49 -10.01 0.59
N GLU A 39 8.85 -9.68 1.70
CA GLU A 39 7.67 -8.84 1.78
C GLU A 39 7.92 -7.69 2.74
N TYR A 40 7.30 -6.54 2.48
CA TYR A 40 7.34 -5.39 3.37
C TYR A 40 5.94 -4.80 3.46
N GLN A 41 5.46 -4.62 4.68
CA GLN A 41 4.17 -4.01 4.96
C GLN A 41 4.33 -2.99 6.09
N THR A 42 3.81 -1.79 5.89
CA THR A 42 3.81 -0.75 6.92
C THR A 42 2.58 0.13 6.83
N TYR A 43 2.14 0.62 7.99
CA TYR A 43 1.05 1.58 8.11
C TYR A 43 1.60 2.97 8.39
N LEU A 44 0.98 3.99 7.79
CA LEU A 44 1.36 5.38 7.95
C LEU A 44 0.26 6.13 8.67
N ASN A 45 0.64 7.02 9.60
CA ASN A 45 -0.29 7.99 10.15
C ASN A 45 -0.50 9.11 9.10
N PRO A 46 -1.72 9.32 8.58
CA PRO A 46 -1.97 10.33 7.57
C PRO A 46 -2.11 11.76 8.14
N ASP A 47 -1.96 11.94 9.46
CA ASP A 47 -2.17 13.20 10.19
C ASP A 47 -3.53 13.85 9.90
N ARG A 48 -4.57 13.00 9.73
CA ARG A 48 -5.97 13.41 9.52
C ARG A 48 -6.94 12.31 9.91
N ASP A 49 -8.20 12.70 10.06
CA ASP A 49 -9.31 11.75 10.22
C ASP A 49 -9.56 10.97 8.93
N ILE A 50 -9.82 9.68 9.11
CA ILE A 50 -10.20 8.73 8.07
C ILE A 50 -11.67 8.35 8.31
N GLU A 51 -12.51 8.40 7.27
CA GLU A 51 -13.89 7.93 7.38
C GLU A 51 -13.94 6.42 7.65
N LYS A 52 -14.88 5.98 8.50
CA LYS A 52 -15.07 4.56 8.86
C LYS A 52 -15.28 3.63 7.65
N VAL A 53 -15.74 4.17 6.52
CA VAL A 53 -15.97 3.39 5.30
C VAL A 53 -14.66 2.96 4.65
N GLN A 54 -13.60 3.78 4.70
CA GLN A 54 -12.28 3.43 4.15
C GLN A 54 -11.59 2.29 4.93
N LEU A 55 -11.86 2.17 6.23
CA LEU A 55 -11.31 1.09 7.07
C LEU A 55 -11.77 -0.31 6.63
N LYS A 56 -12.82 -0.42 5.81
CA LYS A 56 -13.45 -1.70 5.46
C LYS A 56 -12.87 -2.38 4.21
N CYS A 57 -12.14 -1.65 3.36
CA CYS A 57 -11.46 -2.24 2.19
C CYS A 57 -10.09 -2.86 2.53
N MET A 58 -9.61 -2.71 3.76
CA MET A 58 -8.27 -3.13 4.23
C MET A 58 -8.08 -4.66 4.42
N ALA A 59 -8.94 -5.51 3.85
CA ALA A 59 -8.93 -6.96 4.10
C ALA A 59 -8.76 -7.81 2.82
N LEU A 60 -8.17 -7.24 1.77
CA LEU A 60 -7.92 -7.94 0.50
C LEU A 60 -6.43 -8.00 0.16
N LEU A 61 -5.62 -8.27 1.18
CA LEU A 61 -4.41 -9.10 1.08
C LEU A 61 -4.45 -10.14 2.20
#